data_AF-A0A8J7JQ83-F1
#
_entry.id   AF-A0A8J7JQ83-F1
#
_cell.length_a   1.000
_cell.length_b   1.000
_cell.length_c   1.000
_cell.angle_alpha   90.00
_cell.angle_beta   90.00
_cell.angle_gamma   90.00
#
_symmetry.space_group_name_H-M   'P 1'
#
loop_
_entity.id
_entity.type
_entity.pdbx_description
1 polymer ?
#
loop_
_entity_poly.entity_id
_entity_poly.type
_entity_poly.pdbx_seq_one_letter_code
_entity_poly.pdbx_strand_id
1 'polypeptide(L)'
;MNIEYDPDVDALYLRLAEGEIIESDSIEPDVIYDYDADERVVGVELLRVSANLPELAIKAFPFRNLEQQVEFMRFLEAIADADLQAKLAFARQILQNQQALLQSA
;
A
#
# COMPACT_ATOMS: atom_id res chain seq x y z
N MET A 1 5.24 -6.27 6.26
CA MET A 1 4.54 -5.07 5.79
C MET A 1 4.77 -3.96 6.80
N ASN A 2 5.29 -2.81 6.36
CA ASN A 2 5.52 -1.63 7.21
C ASN A 2 4.83 -0.42 6.59
N ILE A 3 4.33 0.50 7.41
CA ILE A 3 3.70 1.74 6.95
C ILE A 3 4.33 2.89 7.72
N GLU A 4 4.87 3.86 7.01
CA GLU A 4 5.60 4.99 7.59
C GLU A 4 5.12 6.28 6.94
N TYR A 5 4.81 7.27 7.76
CA TYR A 5 4.51 8.63 7.29
C TYR A 5 5.65 9.54 7.70
N ASP A 6 6.23 10.21 6.72
CA ASP A 6 7.23 11.24 6.93
C ASP A 6 6.57 12.62 6.75
N PRO A 7 6.30 13.36 7.84
CA PRO A 7 5.68 14.68 7.76
C PRO A 7 6.63 15.75 7.21
N ASP A 8 7.95 15.54 7.20
CA ASP A 8 8.91 16.53 6.71
C ASP A 8 8.86 16.63 5.18
N VAL A 9 8.54 15.53 4.50
CA VAL A 9 8.35 15.46 3.05
C VAL A 9 6.88 15.28 2.63
N ASP A 10 5.96 15.20 3.59
CA ASP A 10 4.52 14.97 3.37
C ASP A 10 4.23 13.72 2.52
N ALA A 11 4.89 12.61 2.85
CA ALA A 11 4.84 11.35 2.11
C ALA A 11 4.53 10.14 3.02
N LEU A 12 3.73 9.22 2.51
CA LEU A 12 3.43 7.95 3.15
C LEU A 12 4.02 6.80 2.35
N TYR A 13 4.84 6.00 3.01
CA TYR A 13 5.46 4.83 2.47
C TYR A 13 4.80 3.54 2.97
N LEU A 14 4.29 2.73 2.05
CA LEU A 14 3.76 1.39 2.32
C LEU A 14 4.72 0.35 1.77
N ARG A 15 5.43 -0.33 2.66
CA ARG A 15 6.28 -1.47 2.31
C ARG A 15 5.46 -2.75 2.29
N LEU A 16 5.22 -3.30 1.10
CA LEU A 16 4.41 -4.51 0.91
C LEU A 16 5.21 -5.78 1.21
N ALA A 17 6.46 -5.85 0.73
CA ALA A 17 7.33 -7.01 0.88
C ALA A 17 8.79 -6.61 1.19
N GLU A 18 9.53 -7.50 1.84
CA GLU A 18 10.98 -7.35 2.00
C GLU A 18 11.68 -7.60 0.66
N GLY A 19 12.75 -6.87 0.36
CA GLY A 19 13.42 -6.94 -0.94
C GLY A 19 14.20 -5.67 -1.29
N GLU A 20 15.00 -5.73 -2.34
CA GLU A 20 15.66 -4.53 -2.90
C GLU A 20 14.72 -3.84 -3.88
N ILE A 21 14.66 -2.51 -3.81
CA ILE A 21 13.94 -1.68 -4.78
C ILE A 21 14.91 -1.38 -5.90
N ILE A 22 14.57 -1.81 -7.11
CA ILE A 22 15.42 -1.65 -8.30
C ILE A 22 14.96 -0.46 -9.14
N GLU A 23 13.64 -0.25 -9.21
CA GLU A 23 13.02 0.81 -10.01
C GLU A 23 11.80 1.37 -9.26
N SER A 24 11.50 2.64 -9.52
CA SER A 24 10.32 3.32 -8.98
C SER A 24 9.65 4.12 -10.09
N ASP A 25 8.34 3.94 -10.26
CA ASP A 25 7.57 4.61 -11.32
C ASP A 25 6.34 5.32 -10.76
N SER A 26 6.12 6.56 -11.24
CA SER A 26 4.88 7.29 -10.96
C SER A 26 3.77 6.78 -11.86
N ILE A 27 2.80 6.10 -11.25
CA ILE A 27 1.67 5.47 -11.95
C ILE A 27 0.43 6.37 -11.99
N GLU A 28 0.32 7.29 -11.03
CA GLU A 28 -0.69 8.35 -10.97
C GLU A 28 -0.03 9.60 -10.35
N PRO A 29 -0.64 10.79 -10.49
CA PRO A 29 -0.20 11.97 -9.75
C PRO A 29 -0.11 11.65 -8.24
N ASP A 30 1.06 11.86 -7.66
CA ASP A 30 1.39 11.59 -6.25
C ASP A 30 1.43 10.11 -5.84
N VAL A 31 1.35 9.16 -6.77
CA VAL A 31 1.45 7.73 -6.46
C VAL A 31 2.64 7.14 -7.21
N ILE A 32 3.55 6.52 -6.45
CA ILE A 32 4.75 5.86 -6.97
C ILE A 32 4.74 4.40 -6.55
N TYR A 33 5.05 3.51 -7.48
CA TYR A 33 5.27 2.09 -7.21
C TYR A 33 6.75 1.77 -7.24
N ASP A 34 7.20 1.01 -6.24
CA ASP A 34 8.56 0.46 -6.18
C ASP A 34 8.54 -0.98 -6.64
N TYR A 35 9.44 -1.32 -7.56
CA TYR A 35 9.58 -2.64 -8.17
C TYR A 35 10.87 -3.32 -7.73
N ASP A 36 10.79 -4.64 -7.53
CA ASP A 36 11.97 -5.50 -7.39
C ASP A 36 12.52 -5.94 -8.77
N ALA A 37 13.61 -6.72 -8.75
CA ALA A 37 14.24 -7.26 -9.95
C ALA A 37 13.36 -8.20 -10.79
N ASP A 38 12.26 -8.71 -10.21
CA ASP A 38 11.29 -9.58 -10.87
C ASP A 38 10.05 -8.79 -11.33
N GLU A 39 10.13 -7.45 -11.40
CA GLU A 39 9.04 -6.53 -11.76
C GLU A 39 7.82 -6.63 -10.82
N ARG A 40 8.01 -7.06 -9.58
CA ARG A 40 6.93 -7.11 -8.58
C ARG A 40 6.91 -5.82 -7.76
N VAL A 41 5.72 -5.31 -7.51
CA VAL A 41 5.54 -4.15 -6.62
C VAL A 41 5.85 -4.56 -5.18
N VAL A 42 6.90 -3.99 -4.60
CA VAL A 42 7.34 -4.24 -3.21
C VAL A 42 7.09 -3.05 -2.28
N GLY A 43 6.79 -1.87 -2.84
CA GLY A 43 6.50 -0.64 -2.11
C GLY A 43 5.52 0.26 -2.87
N VAL A 44 4.80 1.09 -2.13
CA VAL A 44 3.96 2.17 -2.67
C VAL A 44 4.24 3.43 -1.89
N GLU A 45 4.51 4.52 -2.58
CA GLU A 45 4.68 5.84 -1.99
C GLU A 45 3.53 6.76 -2.42
N LEU A 46 2.95 7.45 -1.44
CA LEU A 46 1.92 8.46 -1.63
C LEU A 46 2.46 9.82 -1.21
N LEU A 47 2.46 10.79 -2.11
CA LEU A 47 2.92 12.15 -1.87
C LEU A 47 1.75 13.08 -1.51
N ARG A 48 2.09 14.24 -0.93
CA ARG A 48 1.14 15.31 -0.56
C ARG A 48 0.00 14.78 0.32
N VAL A 49 0.33 13.91 1.27
CA VAL A 49 -0.64 13.21 2.12
C VAL A 49 -1.51 14.21 2.88
N SER A 50 -0.96 15.30 3.39
CA SER A 50 -1.72 16.31 4.11
C SER A 50 -2.80 16.99 3.26
N ALA A 51 -2.58 17.12 1.94
CA ALA A 51 -3.50 17.74 1.01
C ALA A 51 -4.53 16.74 0.45
N ASN A 52 -4.05 15.56 0.06
CA ASN A 52 -4.89 14.51 -0.48
C ASN A 52 -5.71 13.85 0.63
N LEU A 53 -5.14 13.72 1.83
CA LEU A 53 -5.55 12.88 2.96
C LEU A 53 -5.33 13.54 4.33
N PRO A 54 -5.95 14.70 4.57
CA PRO A 54 -5.74 15.48 5.78
C PRO A 54 -6.02 14.69 7.06
N GLU A 55 -6.99 13.78 7.06
CA GLU A 55 -7.29 12.95 8.23
C GLU A 55 -6.22 11.88 8.50
N LEU A 56 -5.56 11.37 7.47
CA LEU A 56 -4.50 10.36 7.60
C LEU A 56 -3.21 11.02 8.10
N ALA A 57 -2.85 12.20 7.58
CA ALA A 57 -1.69 12.97 8.04
C ALA A 57 -1.75 13.32 9.54
N ILE A 58 -2.96 13.52 10.08
CA ILE A 58 -3.18 13.79 11.50
C ILE A 58 -3.04 12.52 12.36
N LYS A 59 -3.33 11.34 11.79
CA LYS A 59 -3.35 10.04 12.51
C LYS A 59 -2.10 9.19 12.32
N ALA A 60 -1.29 9.45 11.30
CA ALA A 60 -0.15 8.61 10.88
C ALA A 60 1.09 8.69 11.79
N PHE A 61 0.89 8.91 13.10
CA PHE A 61 1.77 8.31 14.10
C PHE A 61 1.69 6.79 13.91
N PRO A 62 2.82 6.05 14.04
CA PRO A 62 3.00 4.73 13.44
C PRO A 62 1.78 3.84 13.65
N PHE A 63 1.32 3.14 12.60
CA PHE A 63 0.21 2.19 12.68
C PHE A 63 0.57 1.09 13.69
N ARG A 64 0.17 1.25 14.95
CA ARG A 64 0.58 0.37 16.07
C ARG A 64 -0.29 -0.87 16.16
N ASN A 65 -1.42 -0.91 15.45
CA ASN A 65 -2.37 -2.01 15.54
C ASN A 65 -3.11 -2.31 14.22
N LEU A 66 -3.79 -3.45 14.19
CA LEU A 66 -4.49 -4.00 13.04
C LEU A 66 -5.69 -3.14 12.58
N GLU A 67 -6.37 -2.47 13.50
CA GLU A 67 -7.53 -1.63 13.17
C GLU A 67 -7.12 -0.43 12.32
N GLN A 68 -6.03 0.24 12.69
CA GLN A 68 -5.48 1.35 11.92
C GLN A 68 -5.02 0.88 10.52
N GLN A 69 -4.44 -0.32 10.42
CA GLN A 69 -4.06 -0.91 9.13
C GLN A 69 -5.28 -1.20 8.25
N VAL A 70 -6.39 -1.69 8.83
CA VAL A 70 -7.64 -1.96 8.09
C VAL A 70 -8.28 -0.65 7.61
N GLU A 71 -8.31 0.40 8.44
CA GLU A 71 -8.81 1.71 8.02
C GLU A 71 -7.97 2.29 6.87
N PHE A 72 -6.64 2.14 6.94
CA PHE A 72 -5.76 2.56 5.87
C PHE A 72 -5.98 1.77 4.56
N MET A 73 -6.15 0.45 4.65
CA MET A 73 -6.45 -0.37 3.47
C MET A 73 -7.78 0.01 2.82
N ARG A 74 -8.83 0.25 3.61
CA ARG A 74 -10.12 0.77 3.11
C ARG A 74 -9.97 2.14 2.46
N PHE A 75 -9.11 2.96 3.03
CA PHE A 75 -8.79 4.27 2.50
C PHE A 75 -8.05 4.15 1.13
N LEU A 76 -7.06 3.25 1.01
CA LEU A 76 -6.40 2.92 -0.27
C LEU A 76 -7.38 2.39 -1.32
N GLU A 77 -8.33 1.55 -0.90
CA GLU A 77 -9.42 1.08 -1.76
C GLU A 77 -10.31 2.23 -2.25
N ALA A 78 -10.50 3.26 -1.44
CA ALA A 78 -11.35 4.42 -1.77
C ALA A 78 -10.68 5.42 -2.73
N ILE A 79 -9.35 5.57 -2.72
CA ILE A 79 -8.62 6.44 -3.66
C ILE A 79 -8.31 5.76 -4.99
N ALA A 80 -8.48 4.45 -5.08
CA ALA A 80 -8.16 3.64 -6.23
C ALA A 80 -9.26 3.71 -7.32
N ASP A 81 -9.55 4.91 -7.86
CA ASP A 81 -10.49 5.11 -8.97
C ASP A 81 -9.84 5.00 -10.37
N ALA A 82 -8.83 4.14 -10.48
CA ALA A 82 -8.30 3.64 -11.74
C ALA A 82 -8.14 2.11 -11.63
N ASP A 83 -9.14 1.44 -12.20
CA ASP A 83 -9.31 -0.01 -12.41
C ASP A 83 -9.39 -0.93 -11.17
N LEU A 84 -10.51 -0.78 -10.46
CA LEU A 84 -11.01 -1.66 -9.39
C LEU A 84 -11.02 -3.16 -9.74
N GLN A 85 -11.13 -3.53 -11.02
CA GLN A 85 -11.18 -4.94 -11.46
C GLN A 85 -9.85 -5.67 -11.24
N ALA A 86 -8.73 -5.05 -11.57
CA ALA A 86 -7.40 -5.64 -11.39
C ALA A 86 -7.07 -5.86 -9.90
N LYS A 87 -7.53 -4.95 -9.05
CA LYS A 87 -7.31 -4.98 -7.59
C LYS A 87 -8.19 -6.02 -6.89
N LEU A 88 -9.46 -6.15 -7.30
CA LEU A 88 -10.33 -7.24 -6.85
C LEU A 88 -9.84 -8.62 -7.32
N ALA A 89 -9.13 -8.71 -8.45
CA ALA A 89 -8.50 -9.94 -8.89
C ALA A 89 -7.29 -10.29 -8.01
N PHE A 90 -6.43 -9.31 -7.73
CA PHE A 90 -5.25 -9.51 -6.88
C PHE A 90 -5.62 -9.85 -5.42
N ALA A 91 -6.57 -9.12 -4.82
CA ALA A 91 -7.05 -9.39 -3.46
C ALA A 91 -7.68 -10.79 -3.34
N ARG A 92 -8.44 -11.22 -4.36
CA ARG A 92 -8.95 -12.60 -4.44
C ARG A 92 -7.82 -13.62 -4.46
N GLN A 93 -6.76 -13.35 -5.23
CA GLN A 93 -5.64 -14.28 -5.37
C GLN A 93 -4.89 -14.49 -4.05
N ILE A 94 -4.68 -13.41 -3.28
CA ILE A 94 -4.05 -13.49 -1.95
C ILE A 94 -4.90 -14.33 -0.99
N LEU A 95 -6.22 -14.09 -0.95
CA LEU A 95 -7.12 -14.84 -0.07
C LEU A 95 -7.20 -16.33 -0.42
N GLN A 96 -7.21 -16.66 -1.71
CA GLN A 96 -7.22 -18.05 -2.18
C GLN A 96 -5.92 -18.78 -1.81
N ASN A 97 -4.77 -18.13 -1.95
CA ASN A 97 -3.48 -18.71 -1.59
C ASN A 97 -3.38 -19.01 -0.08
N GLN A 98 -3.98 -18.16 0.77
CA GLN A 98 -4.03 -18.41 2.21
C GLN A 98 -4.97 -19.56 2.60
N GLN A 99 -6.12 -19.72 1.91
CA GLN A 99 -7.01 -20.86 2.15
C GLN A 99 -6.40 -22.20 1.70
N ALA A 100 -5.68 -22.22 0.58
CA ALA A 100 -5.00 -23.43 0.12
C ALA A 100 -3.94 -23.90 1.13
N LEU A 101 -3.13 -22.99 1.66
CA LEU A 101 -2.14 -23.27 2.71
C LEU A 101 -2.75 -23.83 4.00
N LEU A 102 -3.94 -23.38 4.38
CA LEU A 102 -4.67 -23.85 5.55
C LEU A 102 -5.38 -25.20 5.36
N GLN A 103 -5.62 -25.64 4.12
CA GLN A 103 -6.24 -26.94 3.82
C GLN A 103 -5.23 -28.04 3.53
N SER A 104 -3.96 -27.68 3.26
CA SER A 104 -2.85 -28.63 3.09
C SER A 104 -2.01 -28.85 4.36
N ALA A 105 -2.44 -28.31 5.51
CA ALA A 105 -1.90 -28.55 6.85
C ALA A 105 -2.86 -29.42 7.66
#